data_AF-A0A1H6JD83-F1
#
_entry.id   AF-A0A1H6JD83-F1
#
_cell.length_a   1.000
_cell.length_b   1.000
_cell.length_c   1.000
_cell.angle_alpha   90.00
_cell.angle_beta   90.00
_cell.angle_gamma   90.00
#
_symmetry.space_group_name_H-M   'P 1'
#
loop_
_entity.id
_entity.type
_entity.pdbx_description
1 polymer ?
#
loop_
_entity_poly.entity_id
_entity_poly.type
_entity_poly.pdbx_seq_one_letter_code
_entity_poly.pdbx_strand_id
1 'polypeptide(L)'
;MKLFKIGLFQKSQNYSRRQLVVQSIFTSLGVIFFFRIINIYQIDVGGVGIQEKARKQTEITSSIKARRGDILDRNGDVLASNLILKK
;
A
#
# COMPACT_ATOMS: atom_id res chain seq x y z
N MET A 1 47.46 36.61 9.08
CA MET A 1 46.33 36.00 8.33
C MET A 1 46.20 34.53 8.74
N LYS A 2 45.50 34.23 9.85
CA LYS A 2 45.22 32.84 10.28
C LYS A 2 43.75 32.55 9.97
N LEU A 3 43.55 31.84 8.86
CA LEU A 3 42.25 31.52 8.32
C LEU A 3 41.49 30.56 9.25
N PHE A 4 40.26 30.98 9.54
CA PHE A 4 39.10 30.16 9.85
C PHE A 4 39.19 28.73 9.28
N LYS A 5 39.11 27.71 10.14
CA LYS A 5 38.45 26.40 9.90
C LYS A 5 38.69 25.40 11.06
N ILE A 6 38.37 25.80 12.29
CA ILE A 6 38.38 24.85 13.44
C ILE A 6 36.95 24.40 13.82
N GLY A 7 35.91 25.11 13.37
CA GLY A 7 34.51 24.84 13.77
C GLY A 7 33.72 23.84 12.91
N LEU A 8 34.21 23.43 11.74
CA LEU A 8 33.45 22.57 10.82
C LEU A 8 33.65 21.05 11.04
N PHE A 9 34.61 20.66 11.89
CA PHE A 9 34.96 19.25 12.14
C PHE A 9 35.12 18.89 13.61
N GLN A 10 34.45 19.60 14.53
CA GLN A 10 34.28 19.07 15.88
C GLN A 10 33.21 17.96 15.82
N LYS A 11 33.66 16.71 15.58
CA LYS A 11 32.83 15.53 15.87
C LYS A 11 32.39 15.64 17.34
N SER A 12 31.10 15.85 17.57
CA SER A 12 30.58 15.89 18.93
C SER A 12 30.88 14.56 19.60
N GLN A 13 31.19 14.60 20.90
CA GLN A 13 31.40 13.38 21.66
C GLN A 13 30.19 12.46 21.46
N ASN A 14 30.46 11.17 21.18
CA ASN A 14 29.46 10.15 20.84
C ASN A 14 28.77 10.25 19.47
N TYR A 15 29.20 11.15 18.57
CA TYR A 15 28.67 11.21 17.19
C TYR A 15 28.73 9.86 16.47
N SER A 16 29.87 9.14 16.54
CA SER A 16 30.01 7.81 15.93
C SER A 16 29.04 6.78 16.51
N ARG A 17 28.79 6.80 17.83
CA ARG A 17 27.84 5.87 18.49
C ARG A 17 26.40 6.17 18.05
N ARG A 18 26.01 7.45 18.00
CA ARG A 18 24.67 7.87 17.55
C ARG A 18 24.47 7.56 16.06
N GLN A 19 25.49 7.79 15.23
CA GLN A 19 25.46 7.47 13.81
C GLN A 19 25.30 5.97 13.57
N LEU A 20 26.00 5.12 14.33
CA LEU A 20 25.84 3.66 14.24
C LEU A 20 24.42 3.22 14.60
N VAL A 21 23.81 3.78 15.65
CA VAL A 21 22.41 3.49 16.00
C VAL A 21 21.46 3.82 14.85
N VAL A 22 21.60 5.02 14.27
CA VAL A 22 20.78 5.44 13.13
C VAL A 22 20.99 4.50 11.94
N GLN A 23 22.24 4.18 11.60
CA GLN A 23 22.57 3.25 10.52
C GLN A 23 21.98 1.86 10.77
N SER A 24 22.07 1.32 11.99
CA SER A 24 21.47 0.03 12.34
C SER A 24 19.96 0.03 12.18
N ILE A 25 19.26 1.11 12.56
CA ILE A 25 17.81 1.24 12.37
C ILE A 25 17.47 1.21 10.88
N PHE A 26 18.12 2.02 10.06
CA PHE A 26 17.85 2.07 8.62
C PHE A 26 18.18 0.74 7.93
N THR A 27 19.28 0.09 8.31
CA THR A 27 19.63 -1.24 7.81
C THR A 27 18.58 -2.28 8.19
N SER A 28 18.12 -2.29 9.45
CA SER A 28 17.07 -3.20 9.92
C SER A 28 15.75 -3.00 9.16
N LEU A 29 15.33 -1.75 8.97
CA LEU A 29 14.16 -1.42 8.15
C LEU A 29 14.34 -1.95 6.73
N GLY A 30 15.49 -1.72 6.10
CA GLY A 30 15.82 -2.25 4.78
C GLY A 30 15.64 -3.77 4.71
N VAL A 31 16.23 -4.51 5.65
CA VAL A 31 16.11 -5.97 5.72
C VAL A 31 14.65 -6.42 5.84
N ILE A 32 13.86 -5.78 6.69
CA ILE A 32 12.42 -6.07 6.86
C ILE A 32 11.67 -5.82 5.55
N PHE A 33 11.95 -4.71 4.86
CA PHE A 33 11.32 -4.39 3.58
C PHE A 33 11.70 -5.40 2.49
N PHE A 34 12.98 -5.76 2.36
CA PHE A 34 13.42 -6.77 1.39
C PHE A 34 12.80 -8.14 1.67
N PHE A 35 12.76 -8.55 2.94
CA PHE A 35 12.09 -9.78 3.34
C PHE A 35 10.61 -9.75 2.94
N ARG A 36 9.92 -8.62 3.20
CA ARG A 36 8.51 -8.46 2.83
C ARG A 36 8.30 -8.50 1.32
N ILE A 37 9.18 -7.87 0.53
CA ILE A 37 9.11 -7.88 -0.94
C ILE A 37 9.24 -9.31 -1.47
N ILE A 38 10.29 -10.03 -1.07
CA ILE A 38 10.54 -11.42 -1.49
C ILE A 38 9.34 -12.29 -1.09
N ASN A 39 8.88 -12.15 0.15
CA ASN A 39 7.75 -12.91 0.65
C ASN A 39 6.48 -12.62 -0.16
N ILE A 40 6.16 -11.35 -0.46
CA ILE A 40 5.03 -11.00 -1.32
C ILE A 40 5.16 -11.70 -2.68
N TYR A 41 6.33 -11.63 -3.33
CA TYR A 41 6.56 -12.27 -4.63
C TYR A 41 6.48 -13.80 -4.61
N GLN A 42 6.85 -14.41 -3.48
CA GLN A 42 6.83 -15.87 -3.29
C GLN A 42 5.51 -16.38 -2.73
N ILE A 43 4.62 -15.51 -2.25
CA ILE A 43 3.28 -15.87 -1.82
C ILE A 43 2.45 -16.25 -3.07
N ASP A 44 2.60 -17.50 -3.49
CA ASP A 44 1.70 -18.18 -4.40
C ASP A 44 0.45 -18.60 -3.63
N VAL A 45 -0.55 -17.71 -3.56
CA VAL A 45 -1.85 -18.01 -2.93
C VAL A 45 -2.71 -18.77 -3.95
N GLY A 46 -2.51 -20.08 -4.04
CA GLY A 46 -3.40 -20.97 -4.78
C GLY A 46 -3.05 -21.20 -6.25
N GLY A 47 -1.77 -21.13 -6.63
CA GLY A 47 -1.30 -21.48 -7.98
C GLY A 47 -1.50 -20.38 -9.02
N VAL A 48 -1.73 -19.14 -8.59
CA VAL A 48 -2.07 -18.01 -9.44
C VAL A 48 -1.14 -16.85 -9.10
N GLY A 49 -0.29 -16.46 -10.06
CA GLY A 49 0.68 -15.38 -9.87
C GLY A 49 0.02 -14.05 -9.48
N ILE A 50 0.75 -13.21 -8.74
CA ILE A 50 0.27 -11.92 -8.22
C ILE A 50 -0.29 -11.01 -9.32
N GLN A 51 0.33 -11.04 -10.50
CA GLN A 51 -0.12 -10.28 -11.66
C GLN A 51 -1.50 -10.75 -12.16
N GLU A 52 -1.75 -12.06 -12.15
CA GLU A 52 -3.03 -12.63 -12.55
C GLU A 52 -4.10 -12.37 -11.47
N LYS A 53 -3.73 -12.41 -10.19
CA LYS A 53 -4.61 -12.00 -9.09
C LYS A 53 -4.96 -10.51 -9.18
N ALA A 54 -3.99 -9.64 -9.47
CA ALA A 54 -4.23 -8.21 -9.67
C ALA A 54 -5.14 -7.97 -10.87
N ARG A 55 -4.95 -8.71 -11.97
CA ARG A 55 -5.84 -8.69 -13.14
C ARG A 55 -7.25 -9.13 -12.78
N LYS A 56 -7.41 -10.28 -12.11
CA LYS A 56 -8.71 -10.80 -11.64
C LYS A 56 -9.38 -9.85 -10.65
N GLN A 57 -8.64 -9.26 -9.72
CA GLN A 57 -9.18 -8.27 -8.77
C GLN A 57 -9.66 -7.01 -9.50
N THR A 58 -8.92 -6.56 -10.51
CA THR A 58 -9.30 -5.40 -11.33
C THR A 58 -10.55 -5.72 -12.17
N GLU A 59 -10.63 -6.93 -12.72
CA GLU A 59 -11.78 -7.44 -13.48
C GLU A 59 -13.03 -7.61 -12.59
N ILE A 60 -12.87 -8.07 -11.35
CA ILE A 60 -13.94 -8.12 -10.35
C ILE A 60 -14.37 -6.70 -9.94
N THR A 61 -13.42 -5.79 -9.72
CA THR A 61 -13.72 -4.41 -9.33
C THR A 61 -14.41 -3.63 -10.46
N SER A 62 -14.04 -3.88 -11.71
CA SER A 62 -14.69 -3.26 -12.87
C SER A 62 -16.06 -3.86 -13.18
N SER A 63 -16.29 -5.13 -12.84
CA SER A 63 -17.58 -5.81 -13.06
C SER A 63 -18.62 -5.56 -11.96
N ILE A 64 -18.21 -5.21 -10.73
CA ILE A 64 -19.15 -4.83 -9.67
C ILE A 64 -19.61 -3.39 -9.89
N LYS A 65 -20.58 -3.21 -10.80
CA LYS A 65 -21.35 -1.97 -10.89
C LYS A 65 -22.37 -1.96 -9.74
N ALA A 66 -22.38 -0.89 -8.95
CA ALA A 66 -23.35 -0.74 -7.87
C ALA A 66 -24.80 -0.84 -8.41
N ARG A 67 -25.61 -1.71 -7.80
CA ARG A 67 -27.05 -1.83 -8.11
C ARG A 67 -27.74 -0.57 -7.56
N ARG A 68 -28.51 0.14 -8.39
CA ARG A 68 -29.41 1.19 -7.88
C ARG A 68 -30.51 0.54 -7.03
N GLY A 69 -30.84 1.17 -5.91
CA GLY A 69 -31.99 0.78 -5.10
C GLY A 69 -33.32 1.05 -5.81
N ASP A 70 -34.37 0.35 -5.39
CA ASP A 70 -35.70 0.52 -5.92
C ASP A 70 -36.34 1.79 -5.33
N ILE A 71 -37.06 2.54 -6.16
CA ILE A 71 -37.79 3.75 -5.77
C ILE A 71 -39.22 3.33 -5.43
N LEU A 72 -39.66 3.66 -4.23
CA LEU A 72 -40.97 3.31 -3.69
C LEU A 72 -41.82 4.57 -3.46
N ASP A 73 -43.14 4.45 -3.57
CA ASP A 73 -44.08 5.45 -3.05
C ASP A 73 -44.20 5.32 -1.51
N ARG A 74 -44.90 6.27 -0.88
CA ARG A 74 -45.21 6.33 0.57
C ARG A 74 -45.93 5.09 1.09
N ASN A 75 -46.61 4.36 0.21
CA ASN A 75 -47.33 3.14 0.54
C ASN A 75 -46.49 1.87 0.32
N GLY A 76 -45.24 2.01 -0.14
CA GLY A 76 -44.34 0.90 -0.42
C GLY A 76 -44.44 0.32 -1.84
N ASP A 77 -45.27 0.91 -2.70
CA ASP A 77 -45.42 0.48 -4.09
C ASP A 77 -44.20 0.87 -4.94
N VAL A 78 -43.70 -0.05 -5.76
CA VAL A 78 -42.50 0.17 -6.59
C VAL A 78 -42.82 1.09 -7.77
N LEU A 79 -42.20 2.28 -7.79
CA LEU A 79 -42.32 3.26 -8.86
C LEU A 79 -41.26 3.06 -9.95
N ALA A 80 -40.05 2.69 -9.55
CA ALA A 80 -38.97 2.37 -10.48
C ALA A 80 -38.02 1.36 -9.86
N SER A 81 -37.74 0.28 -10.59
CA SER A 81 -36.73 -0.70 -10.21
C SER A 81 -35.59 -0.72 -11.23
N ASN A 82 -34.42 -1.16 -10.79
CA ASN A 82 -33.28 -1.42 -11.66
C ASN A 82 -33.58 -2.66 -12.53
N LEU A 83 -34.41 -2.47 -13.57
CA LEU A 83 -34.82 -3.48 -14.53
C LEU A 83 -33.60 -3.91 -15.38
N ILE A 84 -32.90 -4.93 -14.91
CA ILE A 84 -32.15 -5.86 -15.77
C ILE A 84 -32.95 -7.17 -15.77
N LEU A 85 -34.09 -7.17 -16.46
CA LEU A 85 -34.82 -8.35 -16.93
C LEU A 85 -36.13 -7.85 -17.55
N LYS A 86 -36.02 -7.23 -18.73
CA LYS A 86 -37.10 -7.37 -19.70
C LYS A 86 -36.80 -8.68 -20.43
N LYS A 87 -37.67 -9.67 -20.26
CA LYS A 87 -37.68 -10.89 -21.07
C LYS A 87 -37.91 -10.52 -22.54
#